data_AF-A0A7S2WEL3-F1
#
_entry.id   AF-A0A7S2WEL3-F1
#
_cell.length_a   1.000
_cell.length_b   1.000
_cell.length_c   1.000
_cell.angle_alpha   90.00
_cell.angle_beta   90.00
_cell.angle_gamma   90.00
#
_symmetry.space_group_name_H-M   'P 1'
#
loop_
_entity.id
_entity.type
_entity.pdbx_description
1 polymer ?
#
loop_
_entity_poly.entity_id
_entity_poly.type
_entity_poly.pdbx_seq_one_letter_code
_entity_poly.pdbx_strand_id
1 'polypeptide(L)'
;MSTCTLLTRCVSKRSWYHAASTARNPAKALLLSSNNNNIINPALRFLSTSPIVQEEKNKHRNIGISAHIDSGKTTLTERILYYTGKIGAIHDVRGKDGVGAKMDSMDLEREKGITIQSAATFCQWKGSHINIIDTPGHVDFTIEVERALRVLDGGVLVLCGVSGVQSQSLTVDRQMKRYNVPRVAFI
;
A
#
# COMPACT_ATOMS: atom_id res chain seq x y z
N MET A 1 55.61 33.83 20.97
CA MET A 1 55.00 32.49 20.84
C MET A 1 53.50 32.64 20.58
N SER A 2 53.06 32.02 19.47
CA SER A 2 51.69 31.64 19.06
C SER A 2 50.57 32.69 18.94
N THR A 3 50.37 33.07 17.68
CA THR A 3 49.17 33.53 16.95
C THR A 3 47.92 32.65 17.11
N CYS A 4 46.72 33.25 17.13
CA CYS A 4 45.52 32.64 16.54
C CYS A 4 44.52 33.71 16.07
N THR A 5 44.47 33.90 14.76
CA THR A 5 43.68 34.88 14.02
C THR A 5 42.26 34.33 13.81
N LEU A 6 41.25 34.96 14.44
CA LEU A 6 39.83 34.70 14.18
C LEU A 6 39.42 35.34 12.85
N LEU A 7 39.55 34.57 11.77
CA LEU A 7 39.10 34.95 10.42
C LEU A 7 38.57 33.72 9.67
N THR A 8 37.50 33.11 10.19
CA THR A 8 36.75 32.07 9.47
C THR A 8 35.47 32.65 8.87
N ARG A 9 35.71 33.48 7.85
CA ARG A 9 35.05 33.50 6.55
C ARG A 9 33.69 32.77 6.48
N CYS A 10 32.64 33.58 6.50
CA CYS A 10 31.30 33.30 5.99
C CYS A 10 31.38 32.94 4.48
N VAL A 11 31.72 31.70 4.13
CA VAL A 11 31.69 31.21 2.74
C VAL A 11 30.31 30.62 2.46
N SER A 12 29.42 31.53 2.06
CA SER A 12 28.30 31.37 1.13
C SER A 12 27.68 29.97 0.98
N LYS A 13 26.54 29.78 1.67
CA LYS A 13 25.45 28.85 1.30
C LYS A 13 24.96 28.95 -0.17
N ARG A 14 25.46 29.92 -0.94
CA ARG A 14 25.06 30.24 -2.32
C ARG A 14 25.70 29.32 -3.38
N SER A 15 26.87 28.73 -3.11
CA SER A 15 27.56 27.86 -4.08
C SER A 15 26.84 26.52 -4.29
N TRP A 16 26.20 25.99 -3.24
CA TRP A 16 25.48 24.71 -3.29
C TRP A 16 24.18 24.78 -4.10
N TYR A 17 23.50 25.92 -4.11
CA TYR A 17 22.29 26.12 -4.92
C TYR A 17 22.59 26.10 -6.43
N HIS A 18 23.75 26.61 -6.85
CA HIS A 18 24.15 26.57 -8.27
C HIS A 18 24.70 25.23 -8.74
N ALA A 19 25.20 24.38 -7.85
CA ALA A 19 25.61 23.02 -8.21
C ALA A 19 24.40 22.08 -8.46
N ALA A 20 23.29 22.31 -7.75
CA ALA A 20 22.07 21.50 -7.88
C ALA A 20 21.31 21.76 -9.19
N SER A 21 21.44 22.93 -9.82
CA SER A 21 20.78 23.24 -11.10
C SER A 21 21.42 22.57 -12.32
N THR A 22 22.62 21.99 -12.17
CA THR A 22 23.42 21.46 -13.29
C THR A 22 23.41 19.92 -13.34
N ALA A 23 22.82 19.25 -12.34
CA ALA A 23 22.74 17.80 -12.29
C ALA A 23 21.49 17.31 -13.05
N ARG A 24 21.67 16.97 -14.33
CA ARG A 24 20.64 16.38 -15.20
C ARG A 24 20.09 15.02 -14.75
N ASN A 25 20.56 14.43 -13.66
CA ASN A 25 20.00 13.18 -13.14
C ASN A 25 20.37 12.96 -11.66
N PRO A 26 19.42 13.06 -10.70
CA PRO A 26 19.72 12.93 -9.27
C PRO A 26 20.14 11.52 -8.87
N ALA A 27 19.81 10.49 -9.66
CA ALA A 27 20.21 9.10 -9.43
C ALA A 27 21.72 8.86 -9.57
N LYS A 28 22.43 9.66 -10.39
CA LYS A 28 23.86 9.46 -10.67
C LYS A 28 24.78 9.97 -9.55
N ALA A 29 24.27 10.87 -8.69
CA ALA A 29 25.00 11.37 -7.53
C ALA A 29 25.09 10.33 -6.39
N LEU A 30 24.19 9.34 -6.36
CA LEU A 30 24.11 8.33 -5.31
C LEU A 30 25.26 7.30 -5.39
N LEU A 31 25.77 7.02 -6.60
CA LEU A 31 26.76 5.97 -6.87
C LEU A 31 28.19 6.32 -6.43
N LEU A 32 28.49 7.59 -6.14
CA LEU A 32 29.82 8.02 -5.70
C LEU A 32 30.00 8.07 -4.17
N SER A 33 28.97 7.76 -3.39
CA SER A 33 28.99 7.85 -1.91
C SER A 33 29.08 6.48 -1.21
N SER A 34 29.17 5.37 -1.94
CA SER A 34 28.96 4.02 -1.39
C SER A 34 30.11 3.43 -0.57
N ASN A 35 31.11 4.22 -0.15
CA ASN A 35 32.34 3.68 0.43
C ASN A 35 32.66 4.08 1.87
N ASN A 36 31.66 4.42 2.70
CA ASN A 36 31.85 4.45 4.14
C ASN A 36 30.54 4.15 4.89
N ASN A 37 30.52 3.00 5.55
CA ASN A 37 29.47 2.57 6.47
C ASN A 37 29.56 3.39 7.77
N ASN A 38 28.41 3.83 8.29
CA ASN A 38 28.17 4.44 9.62
C ASN A 38 28.02 5.96 9.77
N ILE A 39 27.65 6.71 8.73
CA ILE A 39 27.03 8.04 8.96
C ILE A 39 25.71 8.09 8.20
N ILE A 40 24.60 8.05 8.95
CA ILE A 40 23.25 8.29 8.44
C ILE A 40 23.24 9.71 7.86
N ASN A 41 23.46 9.80 6.55
CA ASN A 41 23.78 11.04 5.86
C ASN A 41 22.62 12.05 5.99
N PRO A 42 22.86 13.29 6.43
CA PRO A 42 21.83 14.34 6.48
C PRO A 42 21.25 14.66 5.10
N ALA A 43 21.98 14.35 4.01
CA ALA A 43 21.52 14.45 2.63
C ALA A 43 20.36 13.49 2.30
N LEU A 44 20.33 12.28 2.85
CA LEU A 44 19.20 11.35 2.68
C LEU A 44 17.93 11.85 3.39
N ARG A 45 18.09 12.51 4.54
CA ARG A 45 17.00 13.20 5.26
C ARG A 45 16.48 14.43 4.51
N PHE A 46 17.36 15.12 3.79
CA PHE A 46 16.99 16.27 2.98
C PHE A 46 16.24 15.86 1.69
N LEU A 47 16.63 14.73 1.10
CA LEU A 47 15.89 14.15 -0.04
C LEU A 47 14.52 13.63 0.37
N SER A 48 14.38 12.99 1.54
CA SER A 48 13.08 12.50 2.02
C SER A 48 12.07 13.60 2.37
N THR A 49 12.52 14.83 2.56
CA THR A 49 11.69 16.00 2.90
C THR A 49 11.46 16.95 1.73
N SER A 50 12.04 16.67 0.57
CA SER A 50 11.83 17.47 -0.64
C SER A 50 10.36 17.40 -1.12
N PRO A 51 9.77 18.51 -1.61
CA PRO A 51 8.37 18.54 -2.02
C PRO A 51 8.05 17.54 -3.15
N ILE A 52 9.05 17.25 -4.00
CA ILE A 52 8.96 16.26 -5.09
C ILE A 52 8.73 14.85 -4.54
N VAL A 53 9.43 14.47 -3.46
CA VAL A 53 9.29 13.15 -2.83
C VAL A 53 7.98 13.05 -2.03
N GLN A 54 7.48 14.15 -1.48
CA GLN A 54 6.17 14.17 -0.81
C GLN A 54 5.00 14.04 -1.79
N GLU A 55 5.11 14.63 -2.98
CA GLU A 55 4.10 14.54 -4.03
C GLU A 55 3.98 13.12 -4.61
N GLU A 56 5.10 12.41 -4.74
CA GLU A 56 5.15 10.96 -5.05
C GLU A 56 4.47 10.11 -3.95
N LYS A 57 4.73 10.41 -2.67
CA LYS A 57 4.14 9.66 -1.55
C LYS A 57 2.63 9.79 -1.49
N ASN A 58 2.07 10.96 -1.79
CA ASN A 58 0.63 11.21 -1.77
C ASN A 58 -0.16 10.43 -2.84
N LYS A 59 0.52 9.93 -3.88
CA LYS A 59 -0.10 9.12 -4.93
C LYS A 59 -0.24 7.65 -4.54
N HIS A 60 0.42 7.20 -3.47
CA HIS A 60 0.37 5.82 -2.99
C HIS A 60 -0.72 5.64 -1.93
N ARG A 61 -1.53 4.59 -2.08
CA ARG A 61 -2.61 4.23 -1.14
C ARG A 61 -2.62 2.73 -0.89
N ASN A 62 -2.53 2.33 0.37
CA ASN A 62 -2.74 0.94 0.79
C ASN A 62 -4.20 0.77 1.24
N ILE A 63 -4.99 0.08 0.44
CA ILE A 63 -6.42 -0.12 0.65
C ILE A 63 -6.68 -1.59 0.97
N GLY A 64 -7.30 -1.86 2.11
CA GLY A 64 -7.75 -3.19 2.48
C GLY A 64 -9.18 -3.42 2.06
N ILE A 65 -9.49 -4.60 1.54
CA ILE A 65 -10.87 -5.02 1.31
C ILE A 65 -11.17 -6.10 2.34
N SER A 66 -12.21 -5.85 3.16
CA SER A 66 -12.66 -6.78 4.19
C SER A 66 -14.17 -6.94 4.11
N ALA A 67 -14.65 -8.15 4.35
CA ALA A 67 -16.06 -8.49 4.25
C ALA A 67 -16.41 -9.65 5.18
N HIS A 68 -17.71 -9.90 5.35
CA HIS A 68 -18.19 -11.17 5.89
C HIS A 68 -18.09 -12.29 4.83
N ILE A 69 -18.18 -13.55 5.27
CA ILE A 69 -18.16 -14.73 4.40
C ILE A 69 -19.24 -14.57 3.31
N ASP A 70 -18.92 -14.98 2.09
CA ASP A 70 -19.81 -14.97 0.92
C ASP A 70 -20.41 -13.61 0.54
N SER A 71 -19.82 -12.50 1.02
CA SER A 71 -20.25 -11.13 0.65
C SER A 71 -19.68 -10.64 -0.69
N GLY A 72 -18.94 -11.48 -1.41
CA GLY A 72 -18.37 -11.13 -2.73
C GLY A 72 -17.08 -10.29 -2.69
N LYS A 73 -16.30 -10.38 -1.60
CA LYS A 73 -15.02 -9.66 -1.42
C LYS A 73 -14.07 -9.87 -2.60
N THR A 74 -13.78 -11.13 -2.93
CA THR A 74 -12.86 -11.51 -4.01
C THR A 74 -13.40 -11.06 -5.36
N THR A 75 -14.71 -11.17 -5.60
CA THR A 75 -15.38 -10.68 -6.81
C THR A 75 -15.25 -9.16 -6.97
N LEU A 76 -15.36 -8.40 -5.88
CA LEU A 76 -15.14 -6.96 -5.89
C LEU A 76 -13.68 -6.63 -6.25
N THR A 77 -12.72 -7.32 -5.60
CA THR A 77 -11.29 -7.17 -5.85
C THR A 77 -10.96 -7.43 -7.33
N GLU A 78 -11.49 -8.50 -7.91
CA GLU A 78 -11.30 -8.81 -9.33
C GLU A 78 -11.90 -7.77 -10.27
N ARG A 79 -13.08 -7.24 -9.95
CA ARG A 79 -13.67 -6.15 -10.73
C ARG A 79 -12.83 -4.89 -10.71
N ILE A 80 -12.22 -4.54 -9.56
CA ILE A 80 -11.29 -3.41 -9.48
C ILE A 80 -10.08 -3.66 -10.38
N LEU A 81 -9.55 -4.88 -10.40
CA LEU A 81 -8.41 -5.26 -11.25
C LEU A 81 -8.76 -5.27 -12.74
N TYR A 82 -10.00 -5.62 -13.09
CA TYR A 82 -10.51 -5.54 -14.46
C TYR A 82 -10.63 -4.09 -14.94
N TYR A 83 -11.28 -3.22 -14.14
CA TYR A 83 -11.44 -1.81 -14.51
C TYR A 83 -10.12 -1.05 -14.59
N THR A 84 -9.13 -1.44 -13.78
CA THR A 84 -7.77 -0.88 -13.84
C THR A 84 -6.93 -1.44 -15.00
N GLY A 85 -7.49 -2.35 -15.81
CA GLY A 85 -6.81 -2.95 -16.96
C GLY A 85 -5.71 -3.95 -16.59
N LYS A 86 -5.65 -4.40 -15.34
CA LYS A 86 -4.65 -5.37 -14.85
C LYS A 86 -5.00 -6.80 -15.26
N ILE A 87 -6.29 -7.08 -15.42
CA ILE A 87 -6.83 -8.38 -15.84
C ILE A 87 -7.68 -8.17 -17.09
N GLY A 88 -7.47 -8.99 -18.12
CA GLY A 88 -8.21 -8.92 -19.39
C GLY A 88 -9.55 -9.66 -19.40
N ALA A 89 -9.79 -10.58 -18.46
CA ALA A 89 -11.02 -11.37 -18.35
C ALA A 89 -11.37 -11.66 -16.87
N ILE A 90 -12.63 -11.43 -16.49
CA ILE A 90 -13.15 -11.73 -15.14
C ILE A 90 -13.54 -13.21 -15.09
N HIS A 91 -13.15 -13.92 -14.03
CA HIS A 91 -13.55 -15.31 -13.76
C HIS A 91 -14.19 -15.37 -12.39
N ASP A 92 -15.34 -16.03 -12.23
CA ASP A 92 -16.00 -16.11 -10.93
C ASP A 92 -15.31 -17.13 -9.99
N VAL A 93 -15.28 -16.81 -8.69
CA VAL A 93 -14.73 -17.67 -7.62
C VAL A 93 -15.39 -19.06 -7.59
N ARG A 94 -16.69 -19.15 -7.90
CA ARG A 94 -17.47 -20.40 -7.98
C ARG A 94 -17.95 -20.71 -9.41
N GLY A 95 -17.24 -20.21 -10.43
CA GLY A 95 -17.62 -20.39 -11.83
C GLY A 95 -17.52 -21.84 -12.31
N LYS A 96 -18.37 -22.23 -13.27
CA LYS A 96 -18.34 -23.55 -13.93
C LYS A 96 -17.09 -23.80 -14.77
N ASP A 97 -16.28 -22.76 -14.97
CA ASP A 97 -15.12 -22.77 -15.87
C ASP A 97 -13.89 -23.42 -15.23
N GLY A 98 -13.92 -23.70 -13.91
CA GLY A 98 -12.84 -24.39 -13.19
C GLY A 98 -11.54 -23.58 -13.04
N VAL A 99 -11.46 -22.39 -13.62
CA VAL A 99 -10.28 -21.50 -13.58
C VAL A 99 -10.12 -20.82 -12.22
N GLY A 100 -11.23 -20.54 -11.53
CA GLY A 100 -11.25 -19.82 -10.25
C GLY A 100 -10.86 -18.34 -10.37
N ALA A 101 -10.99 -17.61 -9.26
CA ALA A 101 -10.56 -16.21 -9.20
C ALA A 101 -9.02 -16.13 -9.28
N LYS A 102 -8.49 -15.13 -10.00
CA LYS A 102 -7.03 -14.96 -10.18
C LYS A 102 -6.31 -14.65 -8.86
N MET A 103 -7.06 -14.16 -7.87
CA MET A 103 -6.57 -13.83 -6.53
C MET A 103 -6.34 -15.08 -5.66
N ASP A 104 -7.10 -16.14 -5.90
CA ASP A 104 -7.02 -17.39 -5.13
C ASP A 104 -5.99 -18.31 -5.82
N SER A 105 -4.76 -18.24 -5.32
CA SER A 105 -3.60 -18.94 -5.91
C SER A 105 -3.42 -20.36 -5.36
N MET A 106 -4.00 -20.66 -4.20
CA MET A 106 -3.95 -22.00 -3.61
C MET A 106 -5.08 -22.87 -4.14
N ASP A 107 -4.78 -24.14 -4.44
CA ASP A 107 -5.78 -25.10 -4.94
C ASP A 107 -6.94 -25.30 -3.94
N LEU A 108 -6.65 -25.26 -2.64
CA LEU A 108 -7.63 -25.35 -1.56
C LEU A 108 -8.59 -24.14 -1.52
N GLU A 109 -8.09 -22.94 -1.86
CA GLU A 109 -8.92 -21.73 -1.94
C GLU A 109 -9.90 -21.83 -3.10
N ARG A 110 -9.45 -22.33 -4.26
CA ARG A 110 -10.32 -22.56 -5.43
C ARG A 110 -11.35 -23.64 -5.19
N GLU A 111 -10.97 -24.73 -4.53
CA GLU A 111 -11.88 -25.84 -4.21
C GLU A 111 -12.98 -25.41 -3.23
N LYS A 112 -12.62 -24.65 -2.19
CA LYS A 112 -13.57 -24.21 -1.16
C LYS A 112 -14.27 -22.88 -1.48
N GLY A 113 -13.76 -22.13 -2.46
CA GLY A 113 -14.25 -20.80 -2.82
C GLY A 113 -14.14 -19.81 -1.65
N ILE A 114 -13.08 -19.90 -0.85
CA ILE A 114 -12.80 -19.00 0.28
C ILE A 114 -11.37 -18.45 0.17
N THR A 115 -11.17 -17.21 0.60
CA THR A 115 -9.83 -16.64 0.78
C THR A 115 -9.28 -17.11 2.12
N ILE A 116 -8.15 -17.81 2.10
CA ILE A 116 -7.45 -18.30 3.30
C ILE A 116 -6.30 -17.33 3.62
N GLN A 117 -5.52 -16.95 2.61
CA GLN A 117 -4.39 -16.05 2.77
C GLN A 117 -4.67 -14.65 2.21
N SER A 118 -4.13 -13.64 2.87
CA SER A 118 -4.24 -12.27 2.40
C SER A 118 -3.42 -12.04 1.13
N ALA A 119 -4.07 -11.63 0.04
CA ALA A 119 -3.42 -11.40 -1.25
C ALA A 119 -3.22 -9.90 -1.51
N ALA A 120 -2.00 -9.49 -1.85
CA ALA A 120 -1.67 -8.10 -2.17
C ALA A 120 -1.50 -7.91 -3.68
N THR A 121 -2.26 -6.98 -4.27
CA THR A 121 -2.17 -6.66 -5.70
C THR A 121 -1.97 -5.16 -5.92
N PHE A 122 -1.06 -4.83 -6.83
CA PHE A 122 -0.81 -3.46 -7.26
C PHE A 122 -1.58 -3.11 -8.53
N CYS A 123 -2.29 -1.98 -8.50
CA CYS A 123 -2.96 -1.39 -9.65
C CYS A 123 -2.73 0.13 -9.72
N GLN A 124 -2.93 0.69 -10.92
CA GLN A 124 -2.85 2.13 -11.15
C GLN A 124 -4.21 2.64 -11.60
N TRP A 125 -4.66 3.74 -11.01
CA TRP A 125 -5.93 4.37 -11.36
C TRP A 125 -5.78 5.89 -11.38
N LYS A 126 -6.06 6.50 -12.53
CA LYS A 126 -6.03 7.97 -12.72
C LYS A 126 -4.78 8.65 -12.16
N GLY A 127 -3.60 8.07 -12.39
CA GLY A 127 -2.32 8.60 -11.91
C GLY A 127 -2.02 8.39 -10.42
N SER A 128 -2.85 7.62 -9.70
CA SER A 128 -2.60 7.13 -8.35
C SER A 128 -2.19 5.66 -8.36
N HIS A 129 -1.31 5.30 -7.42
CA HIS A 129 -0.82 3.96 -7.18
C HIS A 129 -1.58 3.34 -6.01
N ILE A 130 -2.31 2.27 -6.27
CA ILE A 130 -3.18 1.62 -5.27
C ILE A 130 -2.66 0.21 -5.02
N ASN A 131 -2.34 -0.08 -3.77
CA ASN A 131 -2.06 -1.41 -3.27
C ASN A 131 -3.32 -1.95 -2.62
N ILE A 132 -3.91 -2.96 -3.22
CA ILE A 132 -5.10 -3.63 -2.71
C ILE A 132 -4.65 -4.83 -1.88
N ILE A 133 -5.11 -4.92 -0.64
CA ILE A 133 -4.91 -6.08 0.22
C ILE A 133 -6.27 -6.76 0.40
N ASP A 134 -6.43 -7.93 -0.21
CA ASP A 134 -7.61 -8.77 -0.06
C ASP A 134 -7.47 -9.58 1.23
N THR A 135 -8.36 -9.39 2.19
CA THR A 135 -8.26 -10.02 3.53
C THR A 135 -9.25 -11.18 3.67
N PRO A 136 -8.91 -12.27 4.39
CA PRO A 136 -9.86 -13.36 4.59
C PRO A 136 -11.05 -12.91 5.44
N GLY A 137 -12.27 -13.36 5.07
CA GLY A 137 -13.52 -12.96 5.74
C GLY A 137 -14.03 -13.98 6.76
N HIS A 138 -13.32 -15.10 6.92
CA HIS A 138 -13.71 -16.18 7.84
C HIS A 138 -13.22 -15.90 9.26
N VAL A 139 -13.98 -16.34 10.26
CA VAL A 139 -13.64 -16.18 11.69
C VAL A 139 -12.32 -16.86 12.06
N ASP A 140 -12.00 -17.96 11.37
CA ASP A 140 -10.78 -18.74 11.60
C ASP A 140 -9.50 -17.99 11.19
N PHE A 141 -9.63 -16.95 10.35
CA PHE A 141 -8.49 -16.18 9.82
C PHE A 141 -8.43 -14.75 10.35
N THR A 142 -9.06 -14.50 11.50
CA THR A 142 -9.05 -13.17 12.16
C THR A 142 -7.65 -12.64 12.45
N ILE A 143 -6.66 -13.52 12.69
CA ILE A 143 -5.25 -13.13 12.89
C ILE A 143 -4.66 -12.47 11.63
N GLU A 144 -5.05 -12.91 10.43
CA GLU A 144 -4.58 -12.32 9.19
C GLU A 144 -5.20 -10.95 8.95
N VAL A 145 -6.51 -10.82 9.21
CA VAL A 145 -7.22 -9.54 9.13
C VAL A 145 -6.56 -8.51 10.05
N GLU A 146 -6.25 -8.87 11.31
CA GLU A 146 -5.58 -7.95 12.23
C GLU A 146 -4.18 -7.53 11.75
N ARG A 147 -3.43 -8.44 11.13
CA ARG A 147 -2.11 -8.12 10.57
C ARG A 147 -2.23 -7.16 9.39
N ALA A 148 -3.19 -7.38 8.50
CA ALA A 148 -3.44 -6.51 7.36
C ALA A 148 -3.84 -5.10 7.82
N LEU A 149 -4.78 -4.98 8.77
CA LEU A 149 -5.28 -3.69 9.27
C LEU A 149 -4.19 -2.77 9.86
N ARG A 150 -3.06 -3.31 10.31
CA ARG A 150 -1.94 -2.50 10.84
C ARG A 150 -1.11 -1.80 9.78
N VAL A 151 -1.19 -2.26 8.52
CA VAL A 151 -0.38 -1.76 7.39
C VAL A 151 -1.22 -0.87 6.46
N LEU A 152 -2.53 -0.88 6.62
CA LEU A 152 -3.47 -0.22 5.74
C LEU A 152 -3.66 1.26 6.09
N ASP A 153 -3.68 2.10 5.06
CA ASP A 153 -4.01 3.52 5.18
C ASP A 153 -5.53 3.73 5.26
N GLY A 154 -6.30 2.80 4.67
CA GLY A 154 -7.75 2.80 4.67
C GLY A 154 -8.33 1.47 4.23
N GLY A 155 -9.63 1.27 4.43
CA GLY A 155 -10.30 0.02 4.10
C GLY A 155 -11.68 0.19 3.48
N VAL A 156 -12.13 -0.83 2.76
CA VAL A 156 -13.50 -0.99 2.27
C VAL A 156 -14.13 -2.13 3.04
N LEU A 157 -15.21 -1.84 3.75
CA LEU A 157 -16.03 -2.83 4.43
C LEU A 157 -17.18 -3.22 3.52
N VAL A 158 -17.11 -4.41 2.93
CA VAL A 158 -18.16 -4.95 2.06
C VAL A 158 -19.23 -5.63 2.92
N LEU A 159 -20.48 -5.22 2.72
CA LEU A 159 -21.67 -5.73 3.38
C LEU A 159 -22.56 -6.40 2.33
N CYS A 160 -23.28 -7.44 2.73
CA CYS A 160 -24.23 -8.09 1.84
C CYS A 160 -25.57 -7.33 1.87
N GLY A 161 -26.10 -6.95 0.70
CA GLY A 161 -27.41 -6.30 0.62
C GLY A 161 -28.59 -7.14 1.14
N VAL A 162 -28.51 -8.47 1.05
CA VAL A 162 -29.57 -9.39 1.52
C VAL A 162 -29.42 -9.67 3.01
N SER A 163 -28.22 -10.05 3.45
CA SER A 163 -27.96 -10.49 4.82
C SER A 163 -27.68 -9.33 5.79
N GLY A 164 -27.48 -8.12 5.28
CA GLY A 164 -27.22 -6.92 6.08
C GLY A 164 -25.97 -7.04 6.94
N VAL A 165 -26.03 -6.43 8.14
CA VAL A 165 -24.92 -6.45 9.10
C VAL A 165 -24.95 -7.75 9.90
N GLN A 166 -23.90 -8.54 9.78
CA GLN A 166 -23.72 -9.79 10.50
C GLN A 166 -22.80 -9.61 11.71
N SER A 167 -22.82 -10.56 12.65
CA SER A 167 -21.95 -10.54 13.85
C SER A 167 -20.47 -10.44 13.49
N GLN A 168 -20.08 -11.09 12.39
CA GLN A 168 -18.71 -11.03 11.88
C GLN A 168 -18.36 -9.67 11.26
N SER A 169 -19.28 -9.06 10.49
CA SER A 169 -19.11 -7.69 9.99
C SER A 169 -18.87 -6.70 11.12
N LEU A 170 -19.57 -6.87 12.25
CA LEU A 170 -19.38 -6.05 13.44
C LEU A 170 -18.01 -6.29 14.09
N THR A 171 -17.51 -7.52 14.12
CA THR A 171 -16.17 -7.83 14.61
C THR A 171 -15.10 -7.16 13.75
N VAL A 172 -15.23 -7.20 12.42
CA VAL A 172 -14.31 -6.53 11.50
C VAL A 172 -14.38 -5.01 11.66
N ASP A 173 -15.58 -4.42 11.79
CA ASP A 173 -15.74 -2.99 12.08
C ASP A 173 -15.07 -2.59 13.41
N ARG A 174 -15.22 -3.40 14.46
CA ARG A 174 -14.55 -3.19 15.75
C ARG A 174 -13.03 -3.27 15.63
N GLN A 175 -12.50 -4.21 14.85
CA GLN A 175 -11.07 -4.32 14.57
C GLN A 175 -10.56 -3.07 13.85
N MET A 176 -11.26 -2.61 12.80
CA MET A 176 -10.90 -1.38 12.09
C MET A 176 -10.98 -0.14 13.00
N LYS A 177 -11.97 -0.05 13.90
CA LYS A 177 -12.06 1.02 14.92
C LYS A 177 -10.86 1.00 15.86
N ARG A 178 -10.44 -0.19 16.31
CA ARG A 178 -9.31 -0.35 17.25
C ARG A 178 -7.99 0.15 16.68
N TYR A 179 -7.78 0.01 15.38
CA TYR A 179 -6.60 0.50 14.67
C TYR A 179 -6.80 1.88 14.03
N ASN A 180 -7.91 2.56 14.30
CA ASN A 180 -8.26 3.87 13.73
C ASN A 180 -8.19 3.94 12.20
N VAL A 181 -8.46 2.83 11.51
CA VAL A 181 -8.41 2.75 10.05
C VAL A 181 -9.67 3.43 9.46
N PRO A 182 -9.53 4.46 8.60
CA PRO A 182 -10.65 5.07 7.92
C PRO A 182 -11.24 4.07 6.93
N ARG A 183 -12.56 3.96 6.91
CA ARG A 183 -13.24 2.94 6.11
C ARG A 183 -14.50 3.43 5.44
N VAL A 184 -14.77 2.88 4.27
CA VAL A 184 -15.98 3.11 3.49
C VAL A 184 -16.80 1.82 3.49
N ALA A 185 -18.09 1.90 3.80
CA ALA A 185 -19.00 0.77 3.67
C ALA A 185 -19.50 0.67 2.23
N PHE A 186 -19.44 -0.53 1.65
CA PHE A 186 -19.96 -0.85 0.32
C PHE A 186 -20.99 -1.98 0.46
N ILE A 187 -22.17 -1.82 -0.13
CA ILE A 187 -23.31 -2.76 -0.04
C ILE A 187 -23.52 -3.43 -1.39
#